data_AF-A0A7I7K5W2-F1
#
_entry.id   AF-A0A7I7K5W2-F1
#
_cell.length_a   1.000
_cell.length_b   1.000
_cell.length_c   1.000
_cell.angle_alpha   90.00
_cell.angle_beta   90.00
_cell.angle_gamma   90.00
#
_symmetry.space_group_name_H-M   'P 1'
#
loop_
_entity.id
_entity.type
_entity.pdbx_description
1 polymer ?
#
loop_
_entity_poly.entity_id
_entity_poly.type
_entity_poly.pdbx_seq_one_letter_code
_entity_poly.pdbx_strand_id
1 'polypeptide(L)'
;MRDSSPFPRLSGRTTTIAIMGASAKKDFFISYNQADSDIAQWIAWILEDNGYSVVIEAWDFRAGGNFVVEMDRGLVQCERMIVVMSPHYLSANYTVPEWAEKFAKDPQGIRRAVIPVVVEPCEPSGLLQQLIRIEIVGLDRDAAKKELLAQLAPGRAKPATEPPFPERITRHRTPTKRATSETTLEWRPIDDSLKTRWRRTDRRAGYDSPTLELHTLCINPTALESRQLRVLPESLAAAARLGGLFEQSEGLQTAATEDCAGVQSVEHQGGKGITVYRDREIVSWTPLPKAFMGAVFDESDVTSRLAAMLGLHIKTGLIECDQIAIGVSVEPLSTLIVGAVAEVVQRNSAQFVFVMTPDATARIEPIDAVSLEALTRHTDEVADELTAKLALRIGSLR
;
A
#
# COMPACT_ATOMS: atom_id res chain seq x y z
N MET A 1 -10.77 -52.95 -60.90
CA MET A 1 -11.21 -51.54 -60.80
C MET A 1 -12.35 -51.52 -59.79
N ARG A 2 -12.12 -50.98 -58.58
CA ARG A 2 -12.56 -49.63 -58.11
C ARG A 2 -14.09 -49.48 -58.26
N ASP A 3 -14.91 -49.14 -57.28
CA ASP A 3 -14.80 -48.33 -56.06
C ASP A 3 -16.01 -48.74 -55.16
N SER A 4 -15.86 -48.99 -53.86
CA SER A 4 -15.87 -48.01 -52.76
C SER A 4 -17.26 -47.48 -52.36
N SER A 5 -17.81 -48.14 -51.32
CA SER A 5 -18.34 -47.51 -50.11
C SER A 5 -19.75 -46.88 -50.06
N PRO A 6 -20.33 -46.83 -48.84
CA PRO A 6 -21.75 -47.02 -48.58
C PRO A 6 -22.41 -45.80 -47.90
N PHE A 7 -23.71 -45.57 -48.09
CA PHE A 7 -24.49 -44.70 -47.19
C PHE A 7 -25.95 -45.16 -47.10
N PRO A 8 -26.47 -45.49 -45.91
CA PRO A 8 -27.87 -45.31 -45.60
C PRO A 8 -28.11 -43.96 -44.91
N ARG A 9 -29.33 -43.46 -45.14
CA ARG A 9 -29.86 -42.13 -44.81
C ARG A 9 -29.89 -41.83 -43.31
N LEU A 10 -29.64 -40.56 -43.01
CA LEU A 10 -29.85 -39.91 -41.72
C LEU A 10 -31.31 -40.07 -41.24
N SER A 11 -31.49 -40.67 -40.06
CA SER A 11 -32.70 -40.53 -39.24
C SER A 11 -32.28 -39.87 -37.94
N GLY A 12 -32.84 -38.69 -37.67
CA GLY A 12 -32.50 -37.84 -36.55
C GLY A 12 -32.79 -38.52 -35.22
N ARG A 13 -31.72 -38.79 -34.46
CA ARG A 13 -31.78 -38.80 -33.01
C ARG A 13 -30.99 -37.60 -32.53
N THR A 14 -31.70 -36.61 -32.01
CA THR A 14 -31.13 -35.51 -31.25
C THR A 14 -30.50 -36.11 -30.00
N THR A 15 -29.22 -36.49 -30.09
CA THR A 15 -28.40 -36.69 -28.90
C THR A 15 -28.19 -35.31 -28.31
N THR A 16 -29.03 -34.94 -27.36
CA THR A 16 -28.70 -33.89 -26.41
C THR A 16 -27.42 -34.33 -25.72
N ILE A 17 -26.29 -33.74 -26.13
CA ILE A 17 -25.08 -33.75 -25.34
C ILE A 17 -25.44 -32.95 -24.09
N ALA A 18 -25.82 -33.65 -23.03
CA ALA A 18 -25.84 -33.08 -21.70
C ALA A 18 -24.40 -32.65 -21.43
N ILE A 19 -24.17 -31.34 -21.46
CA ILE A 19 -22.94 -30.73 -20.96
C ILE A 19 -22.88 -31.12 -19.48
N MET A 20 -22.13 -32.18 -19.17
CA MET A 20 -21.88 -32.63 -17.81
C MET A 20 -21.12 -31.54 -17.06
N GLY A 21 -21.80 -30.95 -16.08
CA GLY A 21 -21.21 -30.42 -14.87
C GLY A 21 -20.72 -28.99 -14.93
N ALA A 22 -21.62 -28.02 -14.71
CA ALA A 22 -21.21 -26.89 -13.88
C ALA A 22 -20.81 -27.49 -12.52
N SER A 23 -19.50 -27.53 -12.23
CA SER A 23 -18.99 -27.95 -10.92
C SER A 23 -19.72 -27.13 -9.85
N ALA A 24 -20.41 -27.80 -8.93
CA ALA A 24 -21.08 -27.15 -7.82
C ALA A 24 -20.02 -26.36 -7.04
N LYS A 25 -20.24 -25.06 -6.86
CA LYS A 25 -19.29 -24.20 -6.15
C LYS A 25 -19.09 -24.70 -4.72
N LYS A 26 -17.85 -24.67 -4.27
CA LYS A 26 -17.45 -25.00 -2.90
C LYS A 26 -17.74 -23.80 -1.98
N ASP A 27 -17.93 -24.06 -0.69
CA ASP A 27 -18.28 -23.00 0.28
C ASP A 27 -17.07 -22.13 0.61
N PHE A 28 -15.94 -22.75 0.95
CA PHE A 28 -14.76 -22.04 1.47
C PHE A 28 -13.46 -22.50 0.82
N PHE A 29 -12.65 -21.53 0.41
CA PHE A 29 -11.21 -21.72 0.21
C PHE A 29 -10.47 -21.28 1.48
N ILE A 30 -9.54 -22.07 1.99
CA ILE A 30 -8.75 -21.71 3.20
C ILE A 30 -7.34 -21.29 2.79
N SER A 31 -7.06 -19.99 2.93
CA SER A 31 -5.74 -19.39 2.76
C SER A 31 -5.03 -19.31 4.11
N TYR A 32 -3.80 -19.80 4.19
CA TYR A 32 -3.02 -19.84 5.42
C TYR A 32 -1.52 -19.75 5.11
N ASN A 33 -0.70 -19.39 6.10
CA ASN A 33 0.75 -19.50 6.00
C ASN A 33 1.16 -20.92 6.40
N GLN A 34 2.19 -21.50 5.78
CA GLN A 34 2.63 -22.87 6.11
C GLN A 34 2.93 -23.10 7.60
N ALA A 35 3.36 -22.06 8.34
CA ALA A 35 3.55 -22.12 9.80
C ALA A 35 2.25 -22.41 10.57
N ASP A 36 1.10 -22.06 10.00
CA ASP A 36 -0.24 -22.22 10.57
C ASP A 36 -0.99 -23.44 10.01
N SER A 37 -0.28 -24.39 9.37
CA SER A 37 -0.91 -25.52 8.66
C SER A 37 -1.79 -26.39 9.56
N ASP A 38 -1.37 -26.65 10.80
CA ASP A 38 -2.12 -27.50 11.72
C ASP A 38 -3.48 -26.91 12.09
N ILE A 39 -3.53 -25.60 12.39
CA ILE A 39 -4.78 -24.92 12.73
C ILE A 39 -5.66 -24.72 11.48
N ALA A 40 -5.07 -24.45 10.32
CA ALA A 40 -5.80 -24.34 9.06
C ALA A 40 -6.49 -25.66 8.67
N GLN A 41 -5.79 -26.80 8.80
CA GLN A 41 -6.36 -28.12 8.59
C GLN A 41 -7.42 -28.48 9.63
N TRP A 42 -7.25 -28.07 10.89
CA TRP A 42 -8.29 -28.23 11.90
C TRP A 42 -9.56 -27.43 11.56
N ILE A 43 -9.42 -26.18 11.13
CA ILE A 43 -10.55 -25.36 10.64
C ILE A 43 -11.24 -26.07 9.47
N ALA A 44 -10.47 -26.51 8.46
CA ALA A 44 -11.00 -27.25 7.31
C ALA A 44 -11.83 -28.47 7.74
N TRP A 45 -11.30 -29.25 8.69
CA TRP A 45 -11.95 -30.46 9.20
C TRP A 45 -13.27 -30.14 9.88
N ILE A 46 -13.28 -29.14 10.76
CA ILE A 46 -14.50 -28.71 11.46
C ILE A 46 -15.58 -28.27 10.47
N LEU A 47 -15.21 -27.59 9.39
CA LEU A 47 -16.16 -27.14 8.38
C LEU A 47 -16.75 -28.31 7.60
N GLU A 48 -15.93 -29.26 7.13
CA GLU A 48 -16.42 -30.44 6.41
C GLU A 48 -17.29 -31.35 7.29
N ASP A 49 -16.90 -31.58 8.54
CA ASP A 49 -17.68 -32.34 9.54
C ASP A 49 -19.06 -31.71 9.83
N ASN A 50 -19.22 -30.42 9.55
CA ASN A 50 -20.46 -29.67 9.78
C ASN A 50 -21.18 -29.31 8.48
N GLY A 51 -20.87 -30.01 7.38
CA GLY A 51 -21.63 -29.98 6.13
C GLY A 51 -21.24 -28.87 5.15
N TYR A 52 -20.15 -28.14 5.42
CA TYR A 52 -19.57 -27.23 4.44
C TYR A 52 -18.59 -27.95 3.52
N SER A 53 -18.40 -27.40 2.33
CA SER A 53 -17.44 -27.93 1.36
C SER A 53 -16.23 -27.01 1.27
N VAL A 54 -15.04 -27.56 1.47
CA VAL A 54 -13.79 -26.77 1.59
C VAL A 54 -12.81 -27.13 0.48
N VAL A 55 -11.92 -26.20 0.15
CA VAL A 55 -10.67 -26.41 -0.60
C VAL A 55 -9.52 -25.87 0.25
N ILE A 56 -8.48 -26.68 0.46
CA ILE A 56 -7.26 -26.31 1.21
C ILE A 56 -6.03 -26.95 0.56
N GLU A 57 -4.94 -26.19 0.46
CA GLU A 57 -3.68 -26.63 -0.14
C GLU A 57 -3.23 -28.01 0.38
N ALA A 58 -3.19 -28.17 1.71
CA ALA A 58 -2.71 -29.37 2.38
C ALA A 58 -3.38 -30.68 1.94
N TRP A 59 -4.64 -30.62 1.46
CA TRP A 59 -5.42 -31.80 1.11
C TRP A 59 -5.64 -31.95 -0.39
N ASP A 60 -5.72 -30.84 -1.11
CA ASP A 60 -6.15 -30.84 -2.50
C ASP A 60 -4.97 -30.76 -3.49
N PHE A 61 -3.79 -30.28 -3.07
CA PHE A 61 -2.66 -30.06 -3.97
C PHE A 61 -1.80 -31.33 -4.04
N ARG A 62 -1.61 -31.87 -5.25
CA ARG A 62 -0.95 -33.16 -5.47
C ARG A 62 0.36 -33.00 -6.26
N ALA A 63 1.32 -33.88 -5.98
CA ALA A 63 2.62 -33.89 -6.65
C ALA A 63 2.45 -33.95 -8.18
N GLY A 64 3.17 -33.09 -8.91
CA GLY A 64 3.03 -32.91 -10.35
C GLY A 64 2.02 -31.82 -10.77
N GLY A 65 1.26 -31.25 -9.83
CA GLY A 65 0.41 -30.08 -10.05
C GLY A 65 1.21 -28.77 -10.09
N ASN A 66 0.64 -27.74 -10.70
CA ASN A 66 1.18 -26.38 -10.67
C ASN A 66 0.47 -25.59 -9.55
N PHE A 67 1.24 -25.23 -8.52
CA PHE A 67 0.75 -24.51 -7.35
C PHE A 67 -0.08 -23.26 -7.69
N VAL A 68 0.39 -22.44 -8.64
CA VAL A 68 -0.28 -21.20 -9.04
C VAL A 68 -1.63 -21.49 -9.70
N VAL A 69 -1.71 -22.56 -10.49
CA VAL A 69 -2.95 -22.96 -11.18
C VAL A 69 -3.96 -23.55 -10.21
N GLU A 70 -3.51 -24.36 -9.25
CA GLU A 70 -4.42 -24.92 -8.23
C GLU A 70 -4.94 -23.83 -7.27
N MET A 71 -4.14 -22.78 -7.01
CA MET A 71 -4.61 -21.60 -6.28
C MET A 71 -5.68 -20.81 -7.04
N ASP A 72 -5.43 -20.47 -8.30
CA ASP A 72 -6.43 -19.81 -9.16
C ASP A 72 -7.73 -20.63 -9.22
N ARG A 73 -7.62 -21.95 -9.33
CA ARG A 73 -8.77 -22.86 -9.28
C ARG A 73 -9.52 -22.76 -7.94
N GLY A 74 -8.83 -22.79 -6.81
CA GLY A 74 -9.44 -22.65 -5.49
C GLY A 74 -10.20 -21.33 -5.32
N LEU A 75 -9.61 -20.23 -5.81
CA LEU A 75 -10.22 -18.90 -5.83
C LEU A 75 -11.46 -18.84 -6.73
N VAL A 76 -11.46 -19.52 -7.88
CA VAL A 76 -12.61 -19.54 -8.79
C VAL A 76 -13.74 -20.44 -8.27
N GLN A 77 -13.41 -21.58 -7.68
CA GLN A 77 -14.38 -22.61 -7.28
C GLN A 77 -15.12 -22.31 -5.99
N CYS A 78 -14.52 -21.57 -5.06
CA CYS A 78 -15.12 -21.29 -3.76
C CYS A 78 -15.88 -19.96 -3.77
N GLU A 79 -17.04 -19.86 -3.10
CA GLU A 79 -17.75 -18.58 -3.00
C GLU A 79 -17.09 -17.62 -2.03
N ARG A 80 -16.63 -18.14 -0.90
CA ARG A 80 -16.02 -17.39 0.19
C ARG A 80 -14.62 -17.92 0.46
N MET A 81 -13.78 -17.08 1.03
CA MET A 81 -12.44 -17.43 1.47
C MET A 81 -12.33 -17.20 2.96
N ILE A 82 -11.72 -18.14 3.66
CA ILE A 82 -11.25 -17.98 5.03
C ILE A 82 -9.76 -17.66 4.98
N VAL A 83 -9.38 -16.57 5.65
CA VAL A 83 -7.98 -16.18 5.83
C VAL A 83 -7.59 -16.52 7.27
N VAL A 84 -6.68 -17.48 7.42
CA VAL A 84 -6.11 -17.85 8.73
C VAL A 84 -5.07 -16.80 9.11
N MET A 85 -5.46 -15.87 9.96
CA MET A 85 -4.71 -14.66 10.27
C MET A 85 -3.82 -14.86 11.50
N SER A 86 -2.52 -14.68 11.28
CA SER A 86 -1.44 -14.78 12.27
C SER A 86 -0.35 -13.75 11.91
N PRO A 87 0.62 -13.47 12.81
CA PRO A 87 1.83 -12.71 12.47
C PRO A 87 2.57 -13.31 11.26
N HIS A 88 2.62 -14.64 11.14
CA HIS A 88 3.23 -15.32 10.00
C HIS A 88 2.50 -15.04 8.69
N TYR A 89 1.17 -15.03 8.71
CA TYR A 89 0.34 -14.69 7.56
C TYR A 89 0.56 -13.24 7.09
N LEU A 90 0.62 -12.28 8.02
CA LEU A 90 0.80 -10.86 7.72
C LEU A 90 2.22 -10.51 7.24
N SER A 91 3.22 -11.25 7.70
CA SER A 91 4.62 -11.05 7.32
C SER A 91 5.01 -11.70 5.98
N ALA A 92 4.15 -12.53 5.39
CA ALA A 92 4.47 -13.31 4.20
C ALA A 92 4.20 -12.56 2.88
N ASN A 93 5.20 -12.52 2.00
CA ASN A 93 5.12 -11.83 0.71
C ASN A 93 4.16 -12.48 -0.32
N TYR A 94 3.74 -13.73 -0.11
CA TYR A 94 2.98 -14.52 -1.10
C TYR A 94 1.48 -14.70 -0.78
N THR A 95 1.01 -14.34 0.42
CA THR A 95 -0.38 -14.56 0.88
C THR A 95 -1.32 -13.39 0.56
N VAL A 96 -0.76 -12.22 0.24
CA VAL A 96 -1.50 -10.98 -0.07
C VAL A 96 -2.38 -11.05 -1.33
N PRO A 97 -1.96 -11.67 -2.45
CA PRO A 97 -2.75 -11.68 -3.68
C PRO A 97 -4.09 -12.42 -3.58
N GLU A 98 -4.15 -13.48 -2.76
CA GLU A 98 -5.27 -14.43 -2.74
C GLU A 98 -6.56 -13.79 -2.21
N TRP A 99 -6.52 -13.22 -1.01
CA TRP A 99 -7.70 -12.59 -0.42
C TRP A 99 -8.02 -11.23 -1.07
N ALA A 100 -7.02 -10.53 -1.62
CA ALA A 100 -7.22 -9.26 -2.29
C ALA A 100 -8.12 -9.40 -3.54
N GLU A 101 -7.97 -10.47 -4.32
CA GLU A 101 -8.83 -10.74 -5.47
C GLU A 101 -10.31 -11.01 -5.06
N LYS A 102 -10.51 -11.75 -3.97
CA LYS A 102 -11.84 -12.05 -3.42
C LYS A 102 -12.50 -10.80 -2.84
N PHE A 103 -11.76 -10.01 -2.09
CA PHE A 103 -12.23 -8.75 -1.51
C PHE A 103 -12.61 -7.75 -2.61
N ALA A 104 -11.79 -7.64 -3.67
CA ALA A 104 -12.06 -6.76 -4.81
C ALA A 104 -13.43 -7.03 -5.47
N LYS A 105 -13.86 -8.30 -5.48
CA LYS A 105 -15.18 -8.69 -6.01
C LYS A 105 -16.30 -8.34 -5.03
N ASP A 106 -16.05 -8.20 -3.74
CA ASP A 106 -17.05 -7.92 -2.68
C ASP A 106 -16.55 -6.83 -1.70
N PRO A 107 -16.27 -5.60 -2.17
CA PRO A 107 -15.59 -4.59 -1.37
C PRO A 107 -16.46 -4.04 -0.22
N GLN A 108 -17.79 -4.15 -0.35
CA GLN A 108 -18.74 -3.80 0.70
C GLN A 108 -18.95 -4.96 1.71
N GLY A 109 -18.31 -6.12 1.51
CA GLY A 109 -18.43 -7.29 2.37
C GLY A 109 -19.83 -7.93 2.40
N ILE A 110 -20.72 -7.58 1.45
CA ILE A 110 -22.13 -8.02 1.43
C ILE A 110 -22.21 -9.54 1.28
N ARG A 111 -21.32 -10.13 0.47
CA ARG A 111 -21.26 -11.58 0.22
C ARG A 111 -20.35 -12.31 1.20
N ARG A 112 -19.66 -11.57 2.08
CA ARG A 112 -18.64 -12.09 3.00
C ARG A 112 -17.58 -12.90 2.24
N ALA A 113 -17.13 -12.37 1.09
CA ALA A 113 -16.22 -13.11 0.19
C ALA A 113 -14.85 -13.39 0.83
N VAL A 114 -14.43 -12.59 1.81
CA VAL A 114 -13.24 -12.80 2.63
C VAL A 114 -13.65 -12.77 4.10
N ILE A 115 -13.23 -13.78 4.84
CA ILE A 115 -13.56 -13.98 6.25
C ILE A 115 -12.26 -14.19 7.03
N PRO A 116 -11.76 -13.16 7.75
CA PRO A 116 -10.59 -13.30 8.60
C PRO A 116 -10.90 -14.15 9.83
N VAL A 117 -10.05 -15.14 10.11
CA VAL A 117 -10.06 -15.94 11.35
C VAL A 117 -8.73 -15.73 12.05
N VAL A 118 -8.74 -14.98 13.15
CA VAL A 118 -7.53 -14.68 13.94
C VAL A 118 -7.23 -15.85 14.87
N VAL A 119 -6.07 -16.49 14.63
CA VAL A 119 -5.61 -17.66 15.38
C VAL A 119 -4.50 -17.34 16.38
N GLU A 120 -3.80 -16.23 16.19
CA GLU A 120 -2.77 -15.70 17.07
C GLU A 120 -2.90 -14.17 17.16
N PRO A 121 -2.56 -13.50 18.29
CA PRO A 121 -2.58 -12.05 18.38
C PRO A 121 -1.78 -11.38 17.25
N CYS A 122 -2.48 -10.61 16.42
CA CYS A 122 -1.86 -9.82 15.36
C CYS A 122 -2.75 -8.62 14.99
N GLU A 123 -2.11 -7.54 14.55
CA GLU A 123 -2.79 -6.32 14.10
C GLU A 123 -2.75 -6.25 12.57
N PRO A 124 -3.84 -6.60 11.87
CA PRO A 124 -3.92 -6.43 10.43
C PRO A 124 -3.93 -4.93 10.08
N SER A 125 -3.14 -4.54 9.09
CA SER A 125 -3.16 -3.21 8.50
C SER A 125 -3.98 -3.22 7.18
N GLY A 126 -4.42 -2.04 6.75
CA GLY A 126 -5.10 -1.89 5.46
C GLY A 126 -6.49 -2.54 5.42
N LEU A 127 -6.84 -3.19 4.31
CA LEU A 127 -8.22 -3.63 4.03
C LEU A 127 -8.70 -4.78 4.91
N LEU A 128 -7.78 -5.63 5.39
CA LEU A 128 -8.12 -6.68 6.35
C LEU A 128 -8.55 -6.11 7.71
N GLN A 129 -8.12 -4.90 8.06
CA GLN A 129 -8.56 -4.20 9.28
C GLN A 129 -10.04 -3.80 9.22
N GLN A 130 -10.59 -3.61 8.01
CA GLN A 130 -11.97 -3.16 7.81
C GLN A 130 -12.98 -4.30 7.88
N LEU A 131 -12.52 -5.55 7.80
CA LEU A 131 -13.38 -6.73 7.84
C LEU A 131 -13.68 -7.13 9.29
N ILE A 132 -14.94 -7.49 9.53
CA ILE A 132 -15.34 -8.13 10.78
C ILE A 132 -14.67 -9.51 10.83
N ARG A 133 -13.90 -9.74 11.89
CA ARG A 133 -13.06 -10.93 12.09
C ARG A 133 -13.67 -11.90 13.07
N ILE A 134 -13.40 -13.19 12.87
CA ILE A 134 -13.66 -14.25 13.85
C ILE A 134 -12.41 -14.38 14.72
N GLU A 135 -12.52 -14.14 16.01
CA GLU A 135 -11.40 -14.29 16.95
C GLU A 135 -11.54 -15.62 17.69
N ILE A 136 -10.57 -16.53 17.50
CA ILE A 136 -10.50 -17.80 18.26
C ILE A 136 -9.28 -17.86 19.19
N VAL A 137 -8.55 -16.76 19.31
CA VAL A 137 -7.36 -16.64 20.15
C VAL A 137 -7.70 -16.95 21.62
N GLY A 138 -6.94 -17.88 22.21
CA GLY A 138 -7.10 -18.24 23.63
C GLY A 138 -8.35 -19.05 23.97
N LEU A 139 -9.18 -19.41 22.98
CA LEU A 139 -10.31 -20.31 23.16
C LEU A 139 -9.83 -21.76 23.23
N ASP A 140 -10.52 -22.59 24.01
CA ASP A 140 -10.37 -24.03 23.91
C ASP A 140 -11.01 -24.57 22.61
N ARG A 141 -10.76 -25.85 22.30
CA ARG A 141 -11.21 -26.49 21.07
C ARG A 141 -12.72 -26.41 20.85
N ASP A 142 -13.52 -26.59 21.90
CA ASP A 142 -14.98 -26.64 21.79
C ASP A 142 -15.56 -25.23 21.66
N ALA A 143 -15.00 -24.26 22.39
CA ALA A 143 -15.34 -22.84 22.27
C ALA A 143 -14.98 -22.28 20.89
N ALA A 144 -13.78 -22.58 20.38
CA ALA A 144 -13.33 -22.17 19.05
C ALA A 144 -14.21 -22.77 17.95
N LYS A 145 -14.56 -24.07 18.04
CA LYS A 145 -15.50 -24.72 17.11
C LYS A 145 -16.84 -24.01 17.11
N LYS A 146 -17.39 -23.73 18.30
CA LYS A 146 -18.69 -23.07 18.45
C LYS A 146 -18.69 -21.67 17.86
N GLU A 147 -17.67 -20.87 18.14
CA GLU A 147 -17.54 -19.50 17.62
C GLU A 147 -17.43 -19.50 16.10
N LEU A 148 -16.56 -20.34 15.54
CA LEU A 148 -16.36 -20.46 14.09
C LEU A 148 -17.68 -20.79 13.37
N LEU A 149 -18.41 -21.81 13.84
CA LEU A 149 -19.68 -22.21 13.22
C LEU A 149 -20.77 -21.16 13.39
N ALA A 150 -20.83 -20.49 14.54
CA ALA A 150 -21.81 -19.44 14.80
C ALA A 150 -21.64 -18.23 13.84
N GLN A 151 -20.40 -17.82 13.59
CA GLN A 151 -20.09 -16.68 12.72
C GLN A 151 -20.23 -17.02 11.23
N LEU A 152 -19.97 -18.27 10.83
CA LEU A 152 -20.07 -18.71 9.45
C LEU A 152 -21.49 -19.11 9.02
N ALA A 153 -22.37 -19.41 9.98
CA ALA A 153 -23.77 -19.73 9.72
C ALA A 153 -24.46 -18.65 8.86
N PRO A 154 -25.38 -19.05 7.97
CA PRO A 154 -26.20 -18.10 7.23
C PRO A 154 -27.24 -17.44 8.15
N GLY A 155 -27.51 -16.15 7.93
CA GLY A 155 -28.57 -15.41 8.63
C GLY A 155 -28.09 -14.58 9.82
N ARG A 156 -29.04 -14.18 10.68
CA ARG A 156 -28.78 -13.24 11.79
C ARG A 156 -28.20 -13.97 13.00
N ALA A 157 -27.05 -13.51 13.50
CA ALA A 157 -26.44 -13.95 14.76
C ALA A 157 -27.15 -13.39 16.01
N LYS A 158 -28.49 -13.42 16.03
CA LYS A 158 -29.27 -12.98 17.22
C LYS A 158 -29.13 -14.07 18.29
N PRO A 159 -28.74 -13.73 19.53
CA PRO A 159 -28.77 -14.68 20.63
C PRO A 159 -30.18 -15.27 20.84
N ALA A 160 -30.26 -16.55 21.18
CA ALA A 160 -31.53 -17.23 21.44
C ALA A 160 -32.26 -16.66 22.69
N THR A 161 -31.50 -16.08 23.61
CA THR A 161 -31.99 -15.46 24.85
C THR A 161 -31.57 -13.99 24.91
N GLU A 162 -32.30 -13.18 25.68
CA GLU A 162 -31.98 -11.78 25.88
C GLU A 162 -30.58 -11.61 26.50
N PRO A 163 -29.71 -10.74 25.95
CA PRO A 163 -28.43 -10.42 26.57
C PRO A 163 -28.64 -9.60 27.85
N PRO A 164 -27.76 -9.75 28.87
CA PRO A 164 -27.87 -8.98 30.11
C PRO A 164 -27.75 -7.47 29.86
N PHE A 165 -28.48 -6.67 30.64
CA PHE A 165 -28.43 -5.21 30.56
C PHE A 165 -27.05 -4.68 30.99
N PRO A 166 -26.40 -3.77 30.22
CA PRO A 166 -25.11 -3.22 30.58
C PRO A 166 -25.23 -2.17 31.71
N GLU A 167 -24.68 -2.47 32.89
CA GLU A 167 -24.82 -1.62 34.10
C GLU A 167 -24.07 -0.27 34.06
N ARG A 168 -23.38 0.08 32.96
CA ARG A 168 -22.55 1.30 32.89
C ARG A 168 -22.82 2.14 31.64
N ILE A 169 -23.63 3.20 31.78
CA ILE A 169 -23.75 4.28 30.79
C ILE A 169 -23.22 5.57 31.43
N THR A 170 -21.92 5.85 31.29
CA THR A 170 -21.33 7.13 31.72
C THR A 170 -21.53 8.19 30.65
N ARG A 171 -22.28 9.26 30.98
CA ARG A 171 -22.41 10.45 30.13
C ARG A 171 -21.12 11.27 30.24
N HIS A 172 -20.35 11.37 29.17
CA HIS A 172 -19.24 12.31 29.11
C HIS A 172 -19.76 13.71 28.77
N ARG A 173 -19.49 14.67 29.66
CA ARG A 173 -19.78 16.09 29.47
C ARG A 173 -18.50 16.77 29.00
N THR A 174 -18.50 17.32 27.80
CA THR A 174 -17.36 18.04 27.23
C THR A 174 -17.24 19.44 27.84
N PRO A 175 -16.06 19.90 28.28
CA PRO A 175 -15.82 21.31 28.57
C PRO A 175 -15.27 22.06 27.35
N THR A 176 -15.60 23.35 27.27
CA THR A 176 -15.28 24.29 26.19
C THR A 176 -14.01 25.11 26.46
N LYS A 177 -13.26 25.37 25.38
CA LYS A 177 -12.36 26.51 25.05
C LYS A 177 -11.03 26.74 25.81
N ARG A 178 -9.97 26.93 25.02
CA ARG A 178 -9.08 28.09 25.14
C ARG A 178 -8.51 28.52 23.78
N ALA A 179 -8.55 29.82 23.50
CA ALA A 179 -7.99 30.45 22.32
C ALA A 179 -6.51 30.78 22.57
N THR A 180 -5.67 30.54 21.57
CA THR A 180 -4.31 31.06 21.41
C THR A 180 -4.17 31.46 19.94
N SER A 181 -3.63 32.65 19.68
CA SER A 181 -3.47 33.28 18.36
C SER A 181 -3.06 32.28 17.27
N GLU A 182 -3.96 32.05 16.32
CA GLU A 182 -3.77 31.18 15.17
C GLU A 182 -2.78 31.84 14.20
N THR A 183 -1.57 31.30 14.09
CA THR A 183 -0.75 31.53 12.90
C THR A 183 -1.35 30.67 11.80
N THR A 184 -2.11 31.31 10.91
CA THR A 184 -2.78 30.67 9.77
C THR A 184 -1.74 30.20 8.74
N LEU A 185 -1.94 29.02 8.15
CA LEU A 185 -1.17 28.56 7.00
C LEU A 185 -1.57 29.41 5.77
N GLU A 186 -0.66 30.29 5.32
CA GLU A 186 -0.86 31.15 4.14
C GLU A 186 0.18 30.82 3.07
N TRP A 187 -0.28 30.47 1.87
CA TRP A 187 0.55 30.34 0.67
C TRP A 187 0.65 31.69 -0.04
N ARG A 188 1.88 32.13 -0.36
CA ARG A 188 2.14 33.40 -1.04
C ARG A 188 2.88 33.17 -2.35
N PRO A 189 2.38 33.67 -3.50
CA PRO A 189 3.10 33.61 -4.75
C PRO A 189 4.48 34.27 -4.64
N ILE A 190 5.47 33.71 -5.33
CA ILE A 190 6.83 34.21 -5.40
C ILE A 190 7.05 34.83 -6.79
N ASP A 191 7.54 36.06 -6.82
CA ASP A 191 7.69 36.82 -8.07
C ASP A 191 8.85 36.31 -8.96
N ASP A 192 9.85 35.67 -8.36
CA ASP A 192 11.02 35.13 -9.06
C ASP A 192 10.92 33.60 -9.20
N SER A 193 11.13 33.09 -10.41
CA SER A 193 11.24 31.67 -10.67
C SER A 193 12.54 31.13 -10.03
N LEU A 194 12.45 30.62 -8.81
CA LEU A 194 13.54 29.86 -8.21
C LEU A 194 13.87 28.69 -9.15
N LYS A 195 15.15 28.53 -9.51
CA LYS A 195 15.59 27.45 -10.40
C LYS A 195 15.75 26.18 -9.59
N THR A 196 14.72 25.33 -9.60
CA THR A 196 14.74 24.01 -8.95
C THR A 196 15.69 23.05 -9.67
N ARG A 197 16.56 22.37 -8.91
CA ARG A 197 17.51 21.39 -9.46
C ARG A 197 16.92 19.98 -9.43
N TRP A 198 15.87 19.75 -10.22
CA TRP A 198 15.24 18.44 -10.36
C TRP A 198 16.27 17.35 -10.71
N ARG A 199 16.29 16.25 -9.96
CA ARG A 199 17.16 15.12 -10.24
C ARG A 199 16.85 14.58 -11.63
N ARG A 200 17.87 14.44 -12.47
CA ARG A 200 17.77 13.68 -13.72
C ARG A 200 17.93 12.20 -13.40
N THR A 201 16.87 11.42 -13.55
CA THR A 201 16.96 9.95 -13.57
C THR A 201 17.74 9.56 -14.82
N ASP A 202 18.89 8.91 -14.62
CA ASP A 202 19.82 8.54 -15.67
C ASP A 202 19.24 7.34 -16.44
N ARG A 203 18.40 7.63 -17.44
CA ARG A 203 17.67 6.66 -18.29
C ARG A 203 18.49 5.57 -18.97
N ARG A 204 19.82 5.60 -18.84
CA ARG A 204 20.71 4.59 -19.40
C ARG A 204 20.70 3.28 -18.61
N ALA A 205 20.24 3.30 -17.35
CA ALA A 205 19.92 2.10 -16.59
C ALA A 205 18.43 1.78 -16.74
N GLY A 206 18.09 0.57 -17.20
CA GLY A 206 16.70 0.17 -17.40
C GLY A 206 15.86 0.25 -16.12
N TYR A 207 14.61 0.68 -16.27
CA TYR A 207 13.52 0.73 -15.26
C TYR A 207 13.88 1.42 -13.93
N ASP A 208 14.08 2.75 -13.96
CA ASP A 208 14.04 3.54 -12.72
C ASP A 208 12.63 3.47 -12.08
N SER A 209 12.61 3.19 -10.78
CA SER A 209 11.36 3.15 -10.02
C SER A 209 10.82 4.57 -9.83
N PRO A 210 9.51 4.80 -10.01
CA PRO A 210 8.90 6.08 -9.71
C PRO A 210 9.27 6.53 -8.30
N THR A 211 9.86 7.72 -8.21
CA THR A 211 10.51 8.26 -7.03
C THR A 211 9.82 9.56 -6.67
N LEU A 212 9.43 9.68 -5.41
CA LEU A 212 8.95 10.91 -4.82
C LEU A 212 10.16 11.77 -4.45
N GLU A 213 10.23 12.99 -4.97
CA GLU A 213 11.30 13.96 -4.74
C GLU A 213 10.70 15.24 -4.14
N LEU A 214 11.29 15.72 -3.05
CA LEU A 214 10.88 16.94 -2.35
C LEU A 214 12.03 17.93 -2.31
N HIS A 215 11.75 19.17 -2.68
CA HIS A 215 12.63 20.32 -2.57
C HIS A 215 12.09 21.31 -1.55
N THR A 216 12.92 21.75 -0.62
CA THR A 216 12.66 22.96 0.19
C THR A 216 13.70 24.02 -0.16
N LEU A 217 13.23 25.18 -0.60
CA LEU A 217 14.08 26.28 -1.06
C LEU A 217 13.87 27.49 -0.16
N CYS A 218 14.95 28.01 0.40
CA CYS A 218 14.90 29.27 1.11
C CYS A 218 14.77 30.45 0.14
N ILE A 219 13.88 31.39 0.43
CA ILE A 219 13.85 32.68 -0.26
C ILE A 219 14.97 33.57 0.31
N ASN A 220 15.86 34.07 -0.55
CA ASN A 220 17.03 34.87 -0.19
C ASN A 220 17.98 34.21 0.84
N PRO A 221 18.50 33.01 0.56
CA PRO A 221 19.33 32.27 1.51
C PRO A 221 20.70 32.90 1.71
N THR A 222 21.24 32.77 2.92
CA THR A 222 22.69 32.94 3.11
C THR A 222 23.39 31.66 2.70
N ALA A 223 24.27 31.74 1.71
CA ALA A 223 24.96 30.57 1.18
C ALA A 223 25.82 29.86 2.24
N LEU A 224 25.80 28.53 2.25
CA LEU A 224 26.71 27.69 3.03
C LEU A 224 28.14 27.84 2.52
N GLU A 225 29.09 27.84 3.45
CA GLU A 225 30.50 27.81 3.11
C GLU A 225 30.96 26.40 2.72
N SER A 226 31.96 26.29 1.83
CA SER A 226 32.51 24.99 1.43
C SER A 226 33.11 24.19 2.60
N ARG A 227 33.53 24.86 3.69
CA ARG A 227 33.96 24.19 4.94
C ARG A 227 32.80 23.50 5.66
N GLN A 228 31.60 24.09 5.62
CA GLN A 228 30.38 23.51 6.18
C GLN A 228 29.95 22.33 5.32
N LEU A 229 29.90 22.49 4.00
CA LEU A 229 29.54 21.41 3.06
C LEU A 229 30.44 20.17 3.22
N ARG A 230 31.75 20.35 3.47
CA ARG A 230 32.69 19.24 3.64
C ARG A 230 32.34 18.30 4.81
N VAL A 231 31.84 18.84 5.91
CA VAL A 231 31.54 18.06 7.13
C VAL A 231 30.06 17.68 7.25
N LEU A 232 29.22 18.27 6.40
CA LEU A 232 27.78 18.10 6.41
C LEU A 232 27.29 16.64 6.22
N PRO A 233 27.92 15.77 5.39
CA PRO A 233 27.38 14.44 5.12
C PRO A 233 27.20 13.56 6.36
N GLU A 234 28.10 13.62 7.35
CA GLU A 234 27.98 12.82 8.56
C GLU A 234 26.75 13.23 9.39
N SER A 235 26.55 14.55 9.57
CA SER A 235 25.39 15.08 10.26
C SER A 235 24.08 14.83 9.50
N LEU A 236 24.11 14.90 8.17
CA LEU A 236 22.95 14.56 7.33
C LEU A 236 22.60 13.09 7.43
N ALA A 237 23.58 12.18 7.43
CA ALA A 237 23.33 10.75 7.60
C ALA A 237 22.66 10.45 8.95
N ALA A 238 23.12 11.10 10.02
CA ALA A 238 22.53 10.97 11.35
C ALA A 238 21.09 11.51 11.39
N ALA A 239 20.86 12.72 10.86
CA ALA A 239 19.53 13.33 10.79
C ALA A 239 18.56 12.49 9.95
N ALA A 240 19.01 11.97 8.81
CA ALA A 240 18.21 11.15 7.90
C ALA A 240 17.85 9.79 8.50
N ARG A 241 18.74 9.15 9.27
CA ARG A 241 18.41 7.94 10.06
C ARG A 241 17.39 8.24 11.15
N LEU A 242 17.58 9.33 11.90
CA LEU A 242 16.63 9.74 12.95
C LEU A 242 15.25 10.10 12.38
N GLY A 243 15.22 10.71 11.19
CA GLY A 243 14.01 11.04 10.45
C GLY A 243 13.37 9.86 9.71
N GLY A 244 13.95 8.66 9.78
CA GLY A 244 13.40 7.44 9.16
C GLY A 244 13.62 7.33 7.65
N LEU A 245 14.41 8.22 7.04
CA LEU A 245 14.77 8.10 5.61
C LEU A 245 15.68 6.88 5.39
N PHE A 246 16.62 6.62 6.30
CA PHE A 246 17.52 5.45 6.24
C PHE A 246 17.33 4.52 7.42
N GLU A 247 17.54 3.22 7.22
CA GLU A 247 17.61 2.27 8.34
C GLU A 247 18.94 2.40 9.09
N GLN A 248 18.97 1.93 10.34
CA GLN A 248 20.17 2.00 11.18
C GLN A 248 21.34 1.18 10.62
N SER A 249 21.03 0.03 10.03
CA SER A 249 21.99 -0.88 9.40
C SER A 249 22.24 -0.59 7.92
N GLU A 250 21.56 0.39 7.33
CA GLU A 250 21.65 0.67 5.90
C GLU A 250 23.04 1.21 5.53
N GLY A 251 23.62 0.63 4.48
CA GLY A 251 24.89 1.08 3.91
C GLY A 251 24.69 2.40 3.16
N LEU A 252 25.44 3.43 3.55
CA LEU A 252 25.32 4.78 3.00
C LEU A 252 26.57 5.19 2.25
N GLN A 253 26.37 5.85 1.11
CA GLN A 253 27.40 6.58 0.39
C GLN A 253 27.25 8.08 0.68
N THR A 254 28.33 8.71 1.14
CA THR A 254 28.39 10.14 1.41
C THR A 254 29.24 10.84 0.35
N ALA A 255 28.84 12.04 -0.07
CA ALA A 255 29.63 12.88 -0.98
C ALA A 255 29.53 14.36 -0.59
N ALA A 256 30.58 15.13 -0.86
CA ALA A 256 30.58 16.58 -0.73
C ALA A 256 31.43 17.20 -1.85
N THR A 257 30.96 18.32 -2.39
CA THR A 257 31.60 19.15 -3.41
C THR A 257 31.63 20.61 -2.94
N GLU A 258 32.07 21.52 -3.80
CA GLU A 258 32.02 22.97 -3.51
C GLU A 258 30.60 23.56 -3.52
N ASP A 259 29.65 22.84 -4.11
CA ASP A 259 28.27 23.29 -4.36
C ASP A 259 27.20 22.48 -3.60
N CYS A 260 27.50 21.26 -3.14
CA CYS A 260 26.55 20.45 -2.40
C CYS A 260 27.21 19.41 -1.49
N ALA A 261 26.42 18.86 -0.58
CA ALA A 261 26.78 17.70 0.22
C ALA A 261 25.56 16.80 0.38
N GLY A 262 25.75 15.49 0.33
CA GLY A 262 24.63 14.55 0.32
C GLY A 262 24.99 13.16 0.80
N VAL A 263 23.93 12.40 1.06
CA VAL A 263 23.96 11.02 1.54
C VAL A 263 22.91 10.25 0.77
N GLN A 264 23.28 9.09 0.27
CA GLN A 264 22.36 8.19 -0.44
C GLN A 264 22.61 6.74 -0.06
N SER A 265 21.59 5.91 -0.26
CA SER A 265 21.71 4.46 -0.10
C SER A 265 22.66 3.84 -1.14
N VAL A 266 23.35 2.76 -0.78
CA VAL A 266 24.26 1.99 -1.66
C VAL A 266 23.49 1.00 -2.57
N GLU A 267 22.18 0.84 -2.37
CA GLU A 267 21.34 -0.10 -3.13
C GLU A 267 21.39 0.10 -4.66
N HIS A 268 21.31 -1.01 -5.39
CA HIS A 268 21.30 -1.01 -6.85
C HIS A 268 19.86 -0.88 -7.36
N GLN A 269 19.55 0.32 -7.88
CA GLN A 269 18.30 0.81 -8.52
C GLN A 269 17.45 1.74 -7.64
N GLY A 270 17.33 3.01 -8.06
CA GLY A 270 16.35 3.96 -7.53
C GLY A 270 16.54 4.39 -6.08
N GLY A 271 17.62 4.01 -5.39
CA GLY A 271 17.79 4.22 -3.94
C GLY A 271 17.45 5.63 -3.42
N LYS A 272 17.07 5.71 -2.14
CA LYS A 272 16.69 6.94 -1.43
C LYS A 272 17.90 7.78 -1.01
N GLY A 273 17.70 9.08 -0.82
CA GLY A 273 18.78 9.98 -0.44
C GLY A 273 18.34 11.40 -0.07
N ILE A 274 19.31 12.17 0.42
CA ILE A 274 19.17 13.58 0.78
C ILE A 274 20.43 14.35 0.36
N THR A 275 20.25 15.53 -0.23
CA THR A 275 21.30 16.43 -0.66
C THR A 275 20.96 17.85 -0.19
N VAL A 276 21.97 18.57 0.27
CA VAL A 276 21.90 19.99 0.61
C VAL A 276 22.84 20.75 -0.32
N TYR A 277 22.31 21.78 -0.96
CA TYR A 277 23.07 22.66 -1.83
C TYR A 277 23.58 23.90 -1.09
N ARG A 278 24.54 24.58 -1.70
CA ARG A 278 25.17 25.80 -1.18
C ARG A 278 24.16 26.91 -0.88
N ASP A 279 23.10 27.02 -1.66
CA ASP A 279 22.00 27.97 -1.46
C ASP A 279 20.96 27.48 -0.43
N ARG A 280 21.27 26.44 0.35
CA ARG A 280 20.40 25.83 1.36
C ARG A 280 19.14 25.20 0.78
N GLU A 281 19.08 24.95 -0.52
CA GLU A 281 18.11 24.02 -1.08
C GLU A 281 18.37 22.63 -0.49
N ILE A 282 17.34 22.04 0.13
CA ILE A 282 17.37 20.67 0.63
C ILE A 282 16.50 19.82 -0.29
N VAL A 283 17.09 18.76 -0.82
CA VAL A 283 16.42 17.82 -1.71
C VAL A 283 16.48 16.44 -1.07
N SER A 284 15.34 15.79 -0.91
CA SER A 284 15.29 14.37 -0.54
C SER A 284 14.42 13.60 -1.49
N TRP A 285 14.76 12.34 -1.71
CA TRP A 285 14.01 11.46 -2.60
C TRP A 285 13.88 10.06 -2.03
N THR A 286 12.75 9.41 -2.32
CA THR A 286 12.48 8.03 -1.95
C THR A 286 11.67 7.34 -3.05
N PRO A 287 12.00 6.10 -3.44
CA PRO A 287 11.11 5.29 -4.26
C PRO A 287 9.71 5.20 -3.66
N LEU A 288 8.71 5.21 -4.52
CA LEU A 288 7.36 4.82 -4.16
C LEU A 288 7.27 3.30 -3.97
N PRO A 289 6.32 2.80 -3.16
CA PRO A 289 6.10 1.37 -2.97
C PRO A 289 5.91 0.63 -4.29
N LYS A 290 6.63 -0.48 -4.47
CA LYS A 290 6.49 -1.34 -5.65
C LYS A 290 5.26 -2.24 -5.51
N ALA A 291 4.49 -2.36 -6.59
CA ALA A 291 3.42 -3.33 -6.79
C ALA A 291 3.78 -4.30 -7.95
N PHE A 292 2.88 -5.25 -8.24
CA PHE A 292 3.08 -6.30 -9.26
C PHE A 292 3.44 -5.76 -10.66
N MET A 293 2.98 -4.56 -11.03
CA MET A 293 3.30 -3.89 -12.30
C MET A 293 3.66 -2.40 -12.13
N GLY A 294 4.75 -2.10 -11.42
CA GLY A 294 5.28 -0.73 -11.29
C GLY A 294 5.20 -0.20 -9.86
N ALA A 295 5.22 1.12 -9.67
CA ALA A 295 5.10 1.73 -8.34
C ALA A 295 3.77 2.44 -8.15
N VAL A 296 3.31 2.51 -6.90
CA VAL A 296 1.98 3.01 -6.54
C VAL A 296 2.03 4.43 -6.02
N PHE A 297 1.19 5.29 -6.58
CA PHE A 297 0.80 6.58 -6.04
C PHE A 297 -0.49 6.43 -5.25
N ASP A 298 -0.35 6.29 -3.94
CA ASP A 298 -1.43 6.35 -2.95
C ASP A 298 -1.33 7.69 -2.24
N GLU A 299 -2.38 8.50 -2.31
CA GLU A 299 -2.39 9.82 -1.68
C GLU A 299 -2.11 9.75 -0.17
N SER A 300 -2.59 8.73 0.56
CA SER A 300 -2.36 8.61 2.01
C SER A 300 -0.90 8.27 2.34
N ASP A 301 -0.28 7.37 1.58
CA ASP A 301 1.15 7.02 1.72
C ASP A 301 2.04 8.20 1.28
N VAL A 302 1.69 8.88 0.19
CA VAL A 302 2.43 10.05 -0.31
C VAL A 302 2.34 11.21 0.68
N THR A 303 1.16 11.52 1.24
CA THR A 303 1.00 12.53 2.29
C THR A 303 1.89 12.19 3.50
N SER A 304 1.87 10.95 3.96
CA SER A 304 2.67 10.50 5.10
C SER A 304 4.18 10.64 4.83
N ARG A 305 4.63 10.28 3.61
CA ARG A 305 6.03 10.43 3.19
C ARG A 305 6.44 11.89 3.10
N LEU A 306 5.62 12.75 2.50
CA LEU A 306 5.89 14.17 2.38
C LEU A 306 5.99 14.85 3.74
N ALA A 307 5.09 14.52 4.68
CA ALA A 307 5.16 15.01 6.04
C ALA A 307 6.47 14.60 6.73
N ALA A 308 6.89 13.33 6.58
CA ALA A 308 8.15 12.85 7.12
C ALA A 308 9.38 13.54 6.48
N MET A 309 9.37 13.75 5.15
CA MET A 309 10.44 14.43 4.41
C MET A 309 10.54 15.92 4.78
N LEU A 310 9.42 16.64 4.88
CA LEU A 310 9.38 18.02 5.36
C LEU A 310 9.89 18.12 6.81
N GLY A 311 9.40 17.23 7.68
CA GLY A 311 9.88 17.14 9.06
C GLY A 311 11.37 16.87 9.15
N LEU A 312 11.93 16.02 8.28
CA LEU A 312 13.37 15.79 8.16
C LEU A 312 14.10 17.08 7.73
N HIS A 313 13.64 17.77 6.70
CA HIS A 313 14.26 19.01 6.20
C HIS A 313 14.33 20.07 7.30
N ILE A 314 13.25 20.27 8.06
CA ILE A 314 13.21 21.17 9.21
C ILE A 314 14.22 20.75 10.29
N LYS A 315 14.25 19.45 10.63
CA LYS A 315 15.14 18.91 11.67
C LYS A 315 16.63 18.95 11.31
N THR A 316 16.99 19.14 10.03
CA THR A 316 18.39 19.37 9.65
C THR A 316 18.94 20.66 10.27
N GLY A 317 18.07 21.63 10.59
CA GLY A 317 18.46 22.95 11.07
C GLY A 317 19.12 23.84 10.02
N LEU A 318 19.05 23.47 8.74
CA LEU A 318 19.72 24.18 7.64
C LEU A 318 18.82 25.21 6.93
N ILE A 319 17.51 25.18 7.20
CA ILE A 319 16.55 26.17 6.70
C ILE A 319 16.68 27.44 7.56
N GLU A 320 17.49 28.39 7.10
CA GLU A 320 17.73 29.69 7.75
C GLU A 320 17.11 30.82 6.91
N CYS A 321 15.79 30.85 6.83
CA CYS A 321 15.01 31.85 6.12
C CYS A 321 13.57 31.88 6.66
N ASP A 322 12.89 33.03 6.50
CA ASP A 322 11.51 33.18 6.99
C ASP A 322 10.47 32.58 6.03
N GLN A 323 10.79 32.53 4.74
CA GLN A 323 9.89 32.07 3.67
C GLN A 323 10.54 30.95 2.89
N ILE A 324 9.77 29.88 2.69
CA ILE A 324 10.22 28.63 2.08
C ILE A 324 9.31 28.33 0.90
N ALA A 325 9.91 28.13 -0.26
CA ALA A 325 9.23 27.60 -1.43
C ALA A 325 9.39 26.08 -1.45
N ILE A 326 8.33 25.35 -1.83
CA ILE A 326 8.32 23.89 -1.79
C ILE A 326 8.00 23.34 -3.18
N GLY A 327 8.91 22.54 -3.71
CA GLY A 327 8.73 21.82 -4.97
C GLY A 327 8.58 20.33 -4.69
N VAL A 328 7.70 19.65 -5.42
CA VAL A 328 7.56 18.19 -5.30
C VAL A 328 7.36 17.55 -6.66
N SER A 329 7.94 16.36 -6.85
CA SER A 329 7.72 15.57 -8.05
C SER A 329 7.57 14.07 -7.81
N VAL A 330 6.97 13.40 -8.79
CA VAL A 330 6.97 11.94 -8.92
C VAL A 330 7.47 11.56 -10.30
N GLU A 331 8.63 10.89 -10.36
CA GLU A 331 9.32 10.58 -11.62
C GLU A 331 10.14 9.27 -11.57
N PRO A 332 10.24 8.52 -12.68
CA PRO A 332 9.47 8.67 -13.93
C PRO A 332 8.01 8.18 -13.78
N LEU A 333 7.11 8.63 -14.65
CA LEU A 333 5.69 8.21 -14.61
C LEU A 333 5.39 6.91 -15.39
N SER A 334 6.36 6.39 -16.16
CA SER A 334 6.15 5.29 -17.11
C SER A 334 5.67 3.97 -16.50
N THR A 335 5.90 3.77 -15.20
CA THR A 335 5.44 2.60 -14.44
C THR A 335 4.62 3.00 -13.21
N LEU A 336 4.07 4.22 -13.19
CA LEU A 336 3.27 4.70 -12.07
C LEU A 336 1.82 4.23 -12.20
N ILE A 337 1.34 3.56 -11.15
CA ILE A 337 -0.07 3.21 -10.97
C ILE A 337 -0.64 4.16 -9.92
N VAL A 338 -1.77 4.81 -10.21
CA VAL A 338 -2.46 5.69 -9.24
C VAL A 338 -3.64 4.93 -8.63
N GLY A 339 -3.71 4.93 -7.31
CA GLY A 339 -4.71 4.24 -6.50
C GLY A 339 -4.11 3.95 -5.12
N ALA A 340 -4.93 3.63 -4.11
CA ALA A 340 -4.36 3.30 -2.81
C ALA A 340 -3.36 2.12 -2.92
N VAL A 341 -2.31 2.05 -2.11
CA VAL A 341 -1.35 0.92 -2.07
C VAL A 341 -2.11 -0.38 -1.82
N ALA A 342 -3.18 -0.28 -1.03
CA ALA A 342 -4.13 -1.35 -0.77
C ALA A 342 -5.09 -1.65 -1.96
N GLU A 343 -5.34 -0.68 -2.84
CA GLU A 343 -6.26 -0.77 -4.00
C GLU A 343 -5.58 -1.16 -5.32
N VAL A 344 -4.28 -0.91 -5.49
CA VAL A 344 -3.52 -1.35 -6.69
C VAL A 344 -3.40 -2.86 -6.75
N VAL A 345 -3.51 -3.54 -5.62
CA VAL A 345 -3.63 -5.00 -5.56
C VAL A 345 -5.07 -5.47 -5.91
N GLN A 346 -6.06 -4.56 -6.01
CA GLN A 346 -7.50 -4.89 -5.98
C GLN A 346 -8.37 -4.47 -7.19
N ARG A 347 -7.86 -4.02 -8.34
CA ARG A 347 -8.74 -3.80 -9.51
C ARG A 347 -8.15 -4.24 -10.85
N ASN A 348 -8.96 -4.99 -11.60
CA ASN A 348 -8.95 -5.09 -13.08
C ASN A 348 -9.31 -3.76 -13.79
N SER A 349 -9.28 -2.66 -13.05
CA SER A 349 -9.30 -1.28 -13.53
C SER A 349 -8.26 -0.49 -12.75
N ALA A 350 -7.01 -0.94 -12.73
CA ALA A 350 -5.92 -0.01 -12.62
C ALA A 350 -6.11 0.98 -13.77
N GLN A 351 -6.39 2.25 -13.48
CA GLN A 351 -6.15 3.30 -14.46
C GLN A 351 -4.64 3.40 -14.58
N PHE A 352 -4.06 2.52 -15.39
CA PHE A 352 -2.71 2.66 -15.86
C PHE A 352 -2.58 4.08 -16.40
N VAL A 353 -1.67 4.86 -15.84
CA VAL A 353 -1.24 6.07 -16.52
C VAL A 353 -0.35 5.58 -17.66
N PHE A 354 -0.96 5.12 -18.75
CA PHE A 354 -0.26 4.85 -20.01
C PHE A 354 0.11 6.20 -20.61
N VAL A 355 1.07 6.88 -20.00
CA VAL A 355 1.63 8.06 -20.62
C VAL A 355 2.48 7.59 -21.79
N MET A 356 1.94 7.72 -23.00
CA MET A 356 2.64 7.43 -24.26
C MET A 356 3.85 8.33 -24.50
N THR A 357 4.12 9.30 -23.61
CA THR A 357 5.34 10.10 -23.61
C THR A 357 6.28 9.60 -22.51
N PRO A 358 7.43 8.99 -22.88
CA PRO A 358 8.43 8.53 -21.91
C PRO A 358 8.89 9.62 -20.93
N ASP A 359 8.74 10.89 -21.32
CA ASP A 359 9.15 12.14 -20.64
C ASP A 359 8.10 12.78 -19.72
N ALA A 360 6.95 12.15 -19.49
CA ALA A 360 5.98 12.76 -18.59
C ALA A 360 6.49 12.76 -17.15
N THR A 361 6.43 13.95 -16.55
CA THR A 361 6.83 14.24 -15.18
C THR A 361 5.67 14.91 -14.46
N ALA A 362 5.37 14.46 -13.25
CA ALA A 362 4.43 15.14 -12.39
C ALA A 362 5.24 16.02 -11.45
N ARG A 363 5.43 17.29 -11.83
CA ARG A 363 6.15 18.30 -11.05
C ARG A 363 5.20 19.40 -10.60
N ILE A 364 5.31 19.75 -9.33
CA ILE A 364 4.79 20.97 -8.74
C ILE A 364 5.99 21.88 -8.51
N GLU A 365 6.04 22.96 -9.27
CA GLU A 365 7.13 23.93 -9.16
C GLU A 365 6.95 24.78 -7.87
N PRO A 366 8.06 25.19 -7.23
CA PRO A 366 8.05 25.99 -6.01
C PRO A 366 7.72 27.48 -6.32
N ILE A 367 6.49 27.74 -6.78
CA ILE A 367 6.01 29.08 -7.15
C ILE A 367 5.29 29.81 -6.01
N ASP A 368 4.95 29.08 -4.95
CA ASP A 368 4.34 29.62 -3.73
C ASP A 368 5.28 29.35 -2.55
N ALA A 369 5.28 30.26 -1.58
CA ALA A 369 5.98 30.14 -0.32
C ALA A 369 5.06 30.11 0.89
N VAL A 370 5.53 29.43 1.92
CA VAL A 370 4.96 29.42 3.27
C VAL A 370 6.02 29.88 4.26
N SER A 371 5.60 30.40 5.42
CA SER A 371 6.57 30.74 6.46
C SER A 371 7.16 29.50 7.12
N LEU A 372 8.42 29.56 7.57
CA LEU A 372 9.03 28.46 8.34
C LEU A 372 8.22 28.11 9.60
N GLU A 373 7.66 29.13 10.25
CA GLU A 373 6.82 28.96 11.44
C GLU A 373 5.52 28.22 11.12
N ALA A 374 4.84 28.58 10.03
CA ALA A 374 3.62 27.90 9.58
C ALA A 374 3.92 26.47 9.14
N LEU A 375 4.99 26.26 8.37
CA LEU A 375 5.44 24.93 7.94
C LEU A 375 5.73 24.02 9.14
N THR A 376 6.37 24.55 10.19
CA THR A 376 6.71 23.78 11.40
C THR A 376 5.47 23.40 12.23
N ARG A 377 4.44 24.26 12.25
CA ARG A 377 3.20 23.98 13.00
C ARG A 377 2.22 23.09 12.25
N HIS A 378 2.20 23.22 10.92
CA HIS A 378 1.17 22.65 10.05
C HIS A 378 1.79 21.76 8.97
N THR A 379 2.82 20.98 9.33
CA THR A 379 3.56 20.13 8.38
C THR A 379 2.64 19.13 7.66
N ASP A 380 1.68 18.54 8.38
CA ASP A 380 0.74 17.58 7.82
C ASP A 380 -0.22 18.23 6.81
N GLU A 381 -0.70 19.45 7.09
CA GLU A 381 -1.56 20.21 6.18
C GLU A 381 -0.82 20.62 4.90
N VAL A 382 0.46 21.00 5.02
CA VAL A 382 1.31 21.29 3.84
C VAL A 382 1.54 20.03 3.01
N ALA A 383 1.78 18.89 3.65
CA ALA A 383 1.95 17.61 2.96
C ALA A 383 0.68 17.16 2.22
N ASP A 384 -0.49 17.36 2.82
CA ASP A 384 -1.78 17.07 2.22
C ASP A 384 -2.03 17.92 0.96
N GLU A 385 -1.80 19.24 1.04
CA GLU A 385 -1.92 20.16 -0.11
C GLU A 385 -0.95 19.78 -1.25
N LEU A 386 0.31 19.46 -0.94
CA LEU A 386 1.28 19.04 -1.95
C LEU A 386 0.88 17.72 -2.63
N THR A 387 0.31 16.79 -1.88
CA THR A 387 -0.23 15.52 -2.40
C THR A 387 -1.41 15.77 -3.32
N ALA A 388 -2.35 16.64 -2.91
CA ALA A 388 -3.49 17.02 -3.74
C ALA A 388 -3.03 17.68 -5.06
N LYS A 389 -2.05 18.59 -5.00
CA LYS A 389 -1.44 19.20 -6.19
C LYS A 389 -0.83 18.14 -7.12
N LEU A 390 -0.09 17.17 -6.58
CA LEU A 390 0.47 16.05 -7.37
C LEU A 390 -0.62 15.18 -8.00
N ALA A 391 -1.65 14.81 -7.24
CA ALA A 391 -2.76 13.99 -7.72
C ALA A 391 -3.49 14.68 -8.89
N LEU A 392 -3.76 15.98 -8.77
CA LEU A 392 -4.33 16.80 -9.85
C LEU A 392 -3.41 16.86 -11.08
N ARG A 393 -2.10 17.03 -10.87
CA ARG A 393 -1.12 17.07 -11.95
C ARG A 393 -1.03 15.73 -12.69
N ILE A 394 -0.96 14.62 -11.98
CA ILE A 394 -0.95 13.27 -12.56
C ILE A 394 -2.28 13.02 -13.29
N GLY A 395 -3.41 13.41 -12.71
CA GLY A 395 -4.72 13.31 -13.34
C GLY A 395 -4.83 14.07 -14.66
N SER A 396 -4.17 15.24 -14.77
CA SER A 396 -4.14 16.05 -16.00
C SER A 396 -3.30 15.47 -17.14
N LEU A 397 -2.41 14.51 -16.84
CA LEU A 397 -1.52 13.86 -17.81
C LEU A 397 -2.13 12.57 -18.41
N ARG A 398 -3.34 12.20 -17.97
CA ARG A 398 -4.07 11.00 -18.39
C ARG A 398 -4.83 11.16 -19.70
#